data_AF-A0A1E9ZM56-F1
#
_entry.id   AF-A0A1E9ZM56-F1
#
_cell.length_a   1.000
_cell.length_b   1.000
_cell.length_c   1.000
_cell.angle_alpha   90.00
_cell.angle_beta   90.00
_cell.angle_gamma   90.00
#
_symmetry.space_group_name_H-M   'P 1'
#
loop_
_entity.id
_entity.type
_entity.pdbx_description
1 polymer ?
#
loop_
_entity_poly.entity_id
_entity_poly.type
_entity_poly.pdbx_seq_one_letter_code
_entity_poly.pdbx_strand_id
1 'polypeptide(L)'
;MSTKPATCLYDGTTIHEDSEESAALEYLAALGKPAAEVTVDGKSTRYYRSGDIFRAMLSLEGGFHEPPALLLGAHHAPELFLARITPYDMKLLKKGGREVQYLLSNDDGDLGNVCQEGIFALESLFEARVKRSYNACYRVIEYAEISCGNVVHADGTTSRGRLPDGAYVLVAKVCDRMA
;
A
#
# COMPACT_ATOMS: atom_id res chain seq x y z
N MET A 1 -17.31 -12.47 10.76
CA MET A 1 -17.36 -11.06 10.32
C MET A 1 -16.29 -10.89 9.26
N SER A 2 -16.61 -10.27 8.13
CA SER A 2 -15.61 -10.03 7.07
C SER A 2 -14.51 -9.14 7.63
N THR A 3 -13.26 -9.61 7.59
CA THR A 3 -12.05 -8.92 8.08
C THR A 3 -11.50 -7.92 7.07
N LYS A 4 -12.05 -7.91 5.84
CA LYS A 4 -11.69 -6.91 4.84
C LYS A 4 -12.25 -5.54 5.28
N PRO A 5 -11.44 -4.46 5.24
CA PRO A 5 -11.94 -3.12 5.48
C PRO A 5 -13.20 -2.85 4.64
N ALA A 6 -14.15 -2.08 5.19
CA ALA A 6 -15.25 -1.55 4.38
C ALA A 6 -14.67 -0.90 3.13
N THR A 7 -15.36 -1.04 2.00
CA THR A 7 -14.88 -0.53 0.70
C THR A 7 -14.81 1.00 0.75
N CYS A 8 -13.68 1.54 1.15
CA CYS A 8 -13.40 2.98 1.13
C CYS A 8 -12.98 3.39 -0.28
N LEU A 9 -13.42 4.58 -0.69
CA LEU A 9 -12.89 5.22 -1.88
C LEU A 9 -11.83 6.23 -1.48
N TYR A 10 -10.78 6.34 -2.27
CA TYR A 10 -9.63 7.20 -2.02
C TYR A 10 -9.42 8.15 -3.18
N ASP A 11 -8.90 9.34 -2.89
CA ASP A 11 -8.34 10.19 -3.94
C ASP A 11 -7.11 9.48 -4.52
N GLY A 12 -7.25 9.02 -5.76
CA GLY A 12 -6.20 8.32 -6.47
C GLY A 12 -5.31 9.25 -7.29
N THR A 13 -5.59 10.55 -7.35
CA THR A 13 -5.01 11.47 -8.34
C THR A 13 -4.08 12.52 -7.75
N THR A 14 -4.21 12.83 -6.46
CA THR A 14 -3.29 13.74 -5.77
C THR A 14 -1.98 13.01 -5.49
N ILE A 15 -0.91 13.38 -6.20
CA ILE A 15 0.44 12.83 -6.04
C ILE A 15 1.17 13.59 -4.91
N HIS A 16 1.79 12.85 -4.01
CA HIS A 16 2.60 13.42 -2.93
C HIS A 16 3.97 13.90 -3.45
N GLU A 17 4.52 14.95 -2.84
CA GLU A 17 5.78 15.60 -3.29
C GLU A 17 7.01 14.67 -3.28
N ASP A 18 7.04 13.72 -2.35
CA ASP A 18 8.09 12.70 -2.25
C ASP A 18 7.98 11.57 -3.28
N SER A 19 7.01 11.63 -4.22
CA SER A 19 6.90 10.61 -5.26
C SER A 19 7.89 10.84 -6.38
N GLU A 20 8.39 9.74 -6.94
CA GLU A 20 9.14 9.76 -8.19
C GLU A 20 8.23 10.20 -9.35
N GLU A 21 8.67 11.24 -10.08
CA GLU A 21 7.86 11.86 -11.13
C GLU A 21 7.50 10.88 -12.27
N SER A 22 8.45 10.06 -12.72
CA SER A 22 8.23 9.04 -13.77
C SER A 22 7.17 8.02 -13.34
N ALA A 23 7.29 7.51 -12.12
CA ALA A 23 6.35 6.55 -11.56
C ALA A 23 4.96 7.16 -11.38
N ALA A 24 4.87 8.41 -10.96
CA ALA A 24 3.60 9.12 -10.83
C ALA A 24 2.90 9.30 -12.19
N LEU A 25 3.64 9.65 -13.24
CA LEU A 25 3.10 9.78 -14.60
C LEU A 25 2.60 8.44 -15.14
N GLU A 26 3.39 7.37 -14.99
CA GLU A 26 2.99 6.04 -15.43
C GLU A 26 1.78 5.52 -14.64
N TYR A 27 1.75 5.77 -13.33
CA TYR A 27 0.63 5.43 -12.47
C TYR A 27 -0.65 6.13 -12.91
N LEU A 28 -0.61 7.44 -13.15
CA LEU A 28 -1.79 8.20 -13.59
C LEU A 28 -2.29 7.73 -14.97
N ALA A 29 -1.39 7.29 -15.85
CA ALA A 29 -1.75 6.70 -17.14
C ALA A 29 -2.39 5.31 -16.99
N ALA A 30 -1.96 4.53 -16.00
CA ALA A 30 -2.52 3.22 -15.67
C ALA A 30 -3.82 3.31 -14.83
N LEU A 31 -4.00 4.41 -14.10
CA LEU A 31 -5.14 4.67 -13.25
C LEU A 31 -6.37 4.90 -14.13
N GLY A 32 -7.17 3.86 -14.26
CA GLY A 32 -8.32 3.82 -15.17
C GLY A 32 -9.48 4.75 -14.78
N LYS A 33 -10.71 4.27 -14.88
CA LYS A 33 -11.89 5.10 -14.61
C LYS A 33 -12.15 5.21 -13.10
N PRO A 34 -12.50 6.40 -12.59
CA PRO A 34 -12.88 6.56 -11.19
C PRO A 34 -14.17 5.82 -10.87
N ALA A 35 -14.29 5.41 -9.61
CA ALA A 35 -15.51 4.81 -9.07
C ALA A 35 -16.56 5.89 -8.71
N ALA A 36 -16.10 7.09 -8.34
CA ALA A 36 -16.94 8.25 -8.09
C ALA A 36 -16.19 9.54 -8.42
N GLU A 37 -16.93 10.60 -8.71
CA GLU A 37 -16.40 11.94 -8.95
C GLU A 37 -17.25 12.93 -8.17
N VAL A 38 -16.60 13.84 -7.43
CA VAL A 38 -17.26 14.86 -6.62
C VAL A 38 -16.71 16.22 -7.00
N THR A 39 -17.59 17.14 -7.38
CA THR A 39 -17.23 18.52 -7.72
C THR A 39 -17.70 19.48 -6.64
N VAL A 40 -16.77 20.21 -6.04
CA VAL A 40 -17.04 21.27 -5.06
C VAL A 40 -16.32 22.54 -5.52
N ASP A 41 -17.04 23.66 -5.58
CA ASP A 41 -16.51 24.98 -5.98
C ASP A 41 -15.71 24.96 -7.29
N GLY A 42 -16.16 24.17 -8.27
CA GLY A 42 -15.52 24.03 -9.58
C GLY A 42 -14.28 23.13 -9.60
N LYS A 43 -13.86 22.57 -8.46
CA LYS A 43 -12.80 21.56 -8.37
C LYS A 43 -13.42 20.17 -8.31
N SER A 44 -13.06 19.33 -9.27
CA SER A 44 -13.47 17.92 -9.30
C SER A 44 -12.40 17.03 -8.68
N THR A 45 -12.79 16.20 -7.70
CA THR A 45 -11.95 15.15 -7.11
C THR A 45 -12.49 13.79 -7.55
N ARG A 46 -11.57 12.94 -8.02
CA ARG A 46 -11.87 11.60 -8.52
C ARG A 46 -11.47 10.55 -7.47
N TYR A 47 -12.44 9.70 -7.14
CA TYR A 47 -12.29 8.69 -6.11
C TYR A 47 -12.28 7.28 -6.71
N TYR A 48 -11.34 6.47 -6.24
CA TYR A 48 -11.06 5.14 -6.76
C TYR A 48 -11.14 4.11 -5.66
N ARG A 49 -11.43 2.86 -6.03
CA ARG A 49 -11.33 1.74 -5.09
C ARG A 49 -9.85 1.45 -4.83
N SER A 50 -9.53 1.03 -3.61
CA SER A 50 -8.17 0.61 -3.23
C SER A 50 -7.58 -0.42 -4.20
N GLY A 51 -8.35 -1.41 -4.61
CA GLY A 51 -7.91 -2.42 -5.57
C GLY A 51 -7.64 -1.89 -6.99
N ASP A 52 -8.26 -0.77 -7.40
CA ASP A 52 -7.99 -0.16 -8.71
C ASP A 52 -6.67 0.63 -8.64
N ILE A 53 -6.48 1.41 -7.56
CA ILE A 53 -5.23 2.11 -7.25
C ILE A 53 -4.07 1.11 -7.18
N PHE A 54 -4.24 0.04 -6.41
CA PHE A 54 -3.19 -0.93 -6.19
C PHE A 54 -2.80 -1.66 -7.47
N ARG A 55 -3.77 -2.04 -8.31
CA ARG A 55 -3.48 -2.63 -9.63
C ARG A 55 -2.71 -1.67 -10.53
N ALA A 56 -3.03 -0.38 -10.53
CA ALA A 56 -2.27 0.61 -11.27
C ALA A 56 -0.84 0.73 -10.75
N MET A 57 -0.65 0.80 -9.43
CA MET A 57 0.68 0.86 -8.79
C MET A 57 1.54 -0.39 -9.05
N LEU A 58 0.95 -1.58 -9.06
CA LEU A 58 1.69 -2.82 -9.37
C LEU A 58 2.03 -2.98 -10.86
N SER A 59 1.38 -2.18 -11.71
CA SER A 59 1.62 -2.20 -13.15
C SER A 59 2.83 -1.37 -13.55
N LEU A 60 3.44 -0.62 -12.64
CA LEU A 60 4.60 0.24 -12.88
C LEU A 60 5.85 -0.56 -13.23
N GLU A 61 6.71 0.03 -14.04
CA GLU A 61 8.07 -0.47 -14.19
C GLU A 61 8.83 -0.24 -12.88
N GLY A 62 9.35 -1.33 -12.31
CA GLY A 62 10.08 -1.30 -11.05
C GLY A 62 11.57 -0.97 -11.25
N GLY A 63 12.21 -0.52 -10.17
CA GLY A 63 13.66 -0.61 -10.02
C GLY A 63 14.15 -2.05 -9.97
N PHE A 64 15.46 -2.25 -9.82
CA PHE A 64 16.06 -3.59 -9.82
C PHE A 64 15.54 -4.49 -8.67
N HIS A 65 15.22 -3.91 -7.51
CA HIS A 65 14.87 -4.66 -6.31
C HIS A 65 13.67 -4.13 -5.55
N GLU A 66 13.35 -2.84 -5.62
CA GLU A 66 12.25 -2.23 -4.88
C GLU A 66 11.24 -1.59 -5.85
N PRO A 67 9.99 -1.36 -5.42
CA PRO A 67 9.07 -0.54 -6.21
C PRO A 67 9.52 0.92 -6.22
N PRO A 68 9.19 1.69 -7.26
CA PRO A 68 9.47 3.12 -7.27
C PRO A 68 8.76 3.81 -6.11
N ALA A 69 9.30 4.93 -5.67
CA ALA A 69 8.67 5.75 -4.65
C ALA A 69 7.38 6.37 -5.19
N LEU A 70 6.23 5.81 -4.81
CA LEU A 70 4.93 6.31 -5.22
C LEU A 70 4.00 6.46 -4.02
N LEU A 71 3.67 7.71 -3.71
CA LEU A 71 2.85 8.10 -2.58
C LEU A 71 1.74 9.05 -3.04
N LEU A 72 0.55 8.91 -2.49
CA LEU A 72 -0.61 9.73 -2.84
C LEU A 72 -1.08 10.52 -1.62
N GLY A 73 -1.76 11.62 -1.89
CA GLY A 73 -2.26 12.55 -0.90
C GLY A 73 -1.44 13.83 -0.83
N ALA A 74 -2.01 14.81 -0.14
CA ALA A 74 -1.37 16.08 0.15
C ALA A 74 -0.94 16.13 1.63
N HIS A 75 -0.10 17.12 1.96
CA HIS A 75 0.44 17.37 3.30
C HIS A 75 1.56 16.42 3.73
N HIS A 76 2.28 16.78 4.81
CA HIS A 76 3.51 16.16 5.33
C HIS A 76 3.53 14.63 5.48
N ALA A 77 2.38 13.97 5.47
CA ALA A 77 2.27 12.53 5.57
C ALA A 77 1.34 12.03 4.44
N PRO A 78 1.82 11.12 3.57
CA PRO A 78 1.03 10.60 2.47
C PRO A 78 -0.20 9.87 2.99
N GLU A 79 -1.30 9.98 2.23
CA GLU A 79 -2.57 9.28 2.51
C GLU A 79 -2.51 7.82 2.07
N LEU A 80 -1.79 7.53 0.97
CA LEU A 80 -1.55 6.19 0.46
C LEU A 80 -0.11 6.02 0.01
N PHE A 81 0.45 4.82 0.12
CA PHE A 81 1.72 4.50 -0.53
C PHE A 81 1.84 3.02 -0.86
N LEU A 82 2.59 2.74 -1.94
CA LEU A 82 3.02 1.40 -2.31
C LEU A 82 4.28 1.04 -1.50
N ALA A 83 4.33 -0.19 -0.98
CA ALA A 83 5.54 -0.73 -0.38
C ALA A 83 5.74 -2.21 -0.75
N ARG A 84 7.00 -2.61 -0.90
CA ARG A 84 7.40 -4.00 -0.77
C ARG A 84 7.33 -4.37 0.71
N ILE A 85 6.84 -5.57 1.01
CA ILE A 85 6.81 -6.12 2.37
C ILE A 85 7.74 -7.32 2.45
N THR A 86 8.71 -7.27 3.38
CA THR A 86 9.68 -8.36 3.56
C THR A 86 9.77 -8.77 5.04
N PRO A 87 9.86 -10.06 5.37
CA PRO A 87 10.09 -10.49 6.75
C PRO A 87 11.43 -9.93 7.26
N TYR A 88 11.41 -9.27 8.42
CA TYR A 88 12.58 -8.65 9.05
C TYR A 88 13.02 -9.38 10.33
N ASP A 89 12.08 -9.67 11.23
CA ASP A 89 12.36 -10.32 12.52
C ASP A 89 11.18 -11.21 12.95
N MET A 90 11.46 -12.25 13.74
CA MET A 90 10.44 -13.12 14.32
C MET A 90 10.73 -13.40 15.79
N LYS A 91 9.74 -13.14 16.64
CA LYS A 91 9.81 -13.35 18.09
C LYS A 91 8.79 -14.38 18.55
N LEU A 92 9.24 -15.26 19.43
CA LEU A 92 8.38 -16.21 20.13
C LEU A 92 7.92 -15.59 21.46
N LEU A 93 6.61 -15.44 21.64
CA LEU A 93 6.00 -14.88 22.85
C LEU A 93 5.83 -15.96 23.92
N LYS A 94 5.97 -15.58 25.19
CA LYS A 94 5.95 -16.48 26.36
C LYS A 94 4.68 -17.35 26.49
N LYS A 95 3.57 -16.99 25.83
CA LYS A 95 2.29 -17.73 25.82
C LYS A 95 2.07 -18.58 24.56
N GLY A 96 3.13 -18.88 23.79
CA GLY A 96 3.03 -19.67 22.57
C GLY A 96 2.58 -18.87 21.33
N GLY A 97 2.42 -17.55 21.46
CA GLY A 97 2.19 -16.65 20.33
C GLY A 97 3.48 -16.40 19.54
N ARG A 98 3.35 -15.96 18.30
CA ARG A 98 4.45 -15.50 17.47
C ARG A 98 4.20 -14.06 17.06
N GLU A 99 5.25 -13.26 17.02
CA GLU A 99 5.25 -11.92 16.44
C GLU A 99 6.20 -11.95 15.24
N VAL A 100 5.76 -11.51 14.08
CA VAL A 100 6.64 -11.23 12.94
C VAL A 100 6.62 -9.74 12.66
N GLN A 101 7.81 -9.19 12.48
CA GLN A 101 8.01 -7.84 12.00
C GLN A 101 8.38 -7.90 10.53
N TYR A 102 7.70 -7.11 9.73
CA TYR A 102 7.99 -6.93 8.32
C TYR A 102 8.51 -5.52 8.09
N LEU A 103 9.54 -5.40 7.27
CA LEU A 103 10.00 -4.12 6.73
C LEU A 103 9.11 -3.71 5.57
N LEU A 104 8.78 -2.42 5.51
CA LEU A 104 8.15 -1.78 4.36
C LEU A 104 9.18 -0.93 3.65
N SER A 105 9.37 -1.15 2.35
CA SER A 105 10.36 -0.44 1.56
C SER A 105 9.87 -0.05 0.18
N ASN A 106 10.50 0.98 -0.37
CA ASN A 106 10.48 1.35 -1.79
C ASN A 106 11.89 1.79 -2.20
N ASP A 107 12.05 2.28 -3.43
CA ASP A 107 13.35 2.75 -3.96
C ASP A 107 13.93 3.96 -3.19
N ASP A 108 13.13 4.68 -2.40
CA ASP A 108 13.60 5.78 -1.53
C ASP A 108 13.98 5.31 -0.10
N GLY A 109 13.68 4.05 0.25
CA GLY A 109 14.21 3.38 1.44
C GLY A 109 13.15 2.83 2.40
N ASP A 110 13.45 2.92 3.71
CA ASP A 110 12.63 2.36 4.79
C ASP A 110 11.39 3.23 5.05
N LEU A 111 10.22 2.69 4.78
CA LEU A 111 8.91 3.32 5.00
C LEU A 111 8.31 2.95 6.37
N GLY A 112 8.99 2.13 7.16
CA GLY A 112 8.55 1.67 8.47
C GLY A 112 8.37 0.15 8.52
N ASN A 113 7.67 -0.31 9.55
CA ASN A 113 7.54 -1.74 9.82
C ASN A 113 6.10 -2.14 10.17
N VAL A 114 5.67 -3.29 9.69
CA VAL A 114 4.39 -3.92 10.05
C VAL A 114 4.64 -4.96 11.14
N CYS A 115 3.87 -4.90 12.22
CA CYS A 115 3.94 -5.87 13.31
C CYS A 115 2.68 -6.75 13.32
N GLN A 116 2.86 -8.04 13.05
CA GLN A 116 1.78 -9.04 13.03
C GLN A 116 1.95 -9.99 14.22
N GLU A 117 0.93 -10.06 15.07
CA GLU A 117 0.89 -10.92 16.25
C GLU A 117 -0.10 -12.08 16.06
N GLY A 118 0.24 -13.28 16.55
CA GLY A 118 -0.68 -14.42 16.61
C GLY A 118 -0.50 -15.42 15.48
N ILE A 119 -1.60 -15.80 14.82
CA ILE A 119 -1.61 -16.74 13.70
C ILE A 119 -1.28 -15.97 12.42
N PHE A 120 -0.29 -16.43 11.66
CA PHE A 120 0.05 -15.85 10.36
C PHE A 120 -0.98 -16.24 9.31
N ALA A 121 -2.05 -15.45 9.24
CA ALA A 121 -3.05 -15.49 8.19
C ALA A 121 -3.05 -14.16 7.43
N LEU A 122 -3.28 -14.19 6.12
CA LEU A 122 -3.27 -12.98 5.29
C LEU A 122 -4.24 -11.92 5.82
N GLU A 123 -5.39 -12.35 6.34
CA GLU A 123 -6.40 -11.47 6.93
C GLU A 123 -5.86 -10.64 8.10
N SER A 124 -4.97 -11.23 8.91
CA SER A 124 -4.37 -10.55 10.05
C SER A 124 -3.31 -9.52 9.66
N LEU A 125 -2.81 -9.54 8.42
CA LEU A 125 -1.95 -8.46 7.90
C LEU A 125 -2.73 -7.15 7.77
N PHE A 126 -4.00 -7.23 7.38
CA PHE A 126 -4.86 -6.04 7.34
C PHE A 126 -5.13 -5.50 8.75
N GLU A 127 -4.94 -6.27 9.82
CA GLU A 127 -5.11 -5.80 11.20
C GLU A 127 -3.79 -5.33 11.84
N ALA A 128 -2.68 -5.51 11.13
CA ALA A 128 -1.35 -5.27 11.64
C ALA A 128 -1.04 -3.77 11.77
N ARG A 129 -0.27 -3.42 12.80
CA ARG A 129 0.10 -2.04 13.11
C ARG A 129 1.34 -1.65 12.34
N VAL A 130 1.26 -0.55 11.59
CA VAL A 130 2.40 0.09 10.94
C VAL A 130 3.10 1.03 11.93
N LYS A 131 4.42 0.88 12.09
CA LYS A 131 5.27 1.66 12.99
C LYS A 131 6.34 2.42 12.18
N ARG A 132 6.76 3.58 12.69
CA ARG A 132 7.83 4.44 12.15
C ARG A 132 7.58 5.07 10.76
N SER A 133 6.35 5.10 10.28
CA SER A 133 5.98 5.73 9.01
C SER A 133 5.44 7.16 9.20
N TYR A 134 6.01 8.13 8.47
CA TYR A 134 5.51 9.50 8.21
C TYR A 134 4.74 10.21 9.34
N ASN A 135 5.18 10.06 10.60
CA ASN A 135 4.51 10.59 11.79
C ASN A 135 2.97 10.46 11.80
N ALA A 136 2.44 9.38 11.23
CA ALA A 136 1.01 9.09 11.16
C ALA A 136 0.72 7.62 11.52
N CYS A 137 -0.56 7.30 11.69
CA CYS A 137 -1.03 5.94 11.90
C CYS A 137 -1.47 5.36 10.57
N TYR A 138 -0.95 4.19 10.23
CA TYR A 138 -1.18 3.54 8.95
C TYR A 138 -1.68 2.10 9.13
N ARG A 139 -2.34 1.60 8.08
CA ARG A 139 -2.89 0.25 7.99
C ARG A 139 -2.68 -0.31 6.58
N VAL A 140 -2.36 -1.59 6.46
CA VAL A 140 -2.39 -2.30 5.18
C VAL A 140 -3.84 -2.45 4.71
N ILE A 141 -4.13 -2.08 3.47
CA ILE A 141 -5.49 -2.15 2.90
C ILE A 141 -5.59 -3.02 1.65
N GLU A 142 -4.47 -3.28 0.96
CA GLU A 142 -4.39 -4.29 -0.10
C GLU A 142 -3.07 -5.07 0.02
N TYR A 143 -3.08 -6.30 -0.50
CA TYR A 143 -1.91 -7.17 -0.57
C TYR A 143 -1.91 -7.92 -1.90
N ALA A 144 -0.73 -8.08 -2.48
CA ALA A 144 -0.50 -8.94 -3.62
C ALA A 144 0.89 -9.56 -3.59
N GLU A 145 1.01 -10.73 -4.24
CA GLU A 145 2.27 -11.40 -4.50
C GLU A 145 2.56 -11.37 -6.00
N ILE A 146 3.79 -11.04 -6.37
CA ILE A 146 4.27 -11.07 -7.74
C ILE A 146 5.26 -12.22 -7.90
N SER A 147 5.00 -13.06 -8.89
CA SER A 147 5.90 -14.12 -9.32
C SER A 147 5.92 -14.25 -10.84
N CYS A 148 7.10 -14.16 -11.43
CA CYS A 148 7.32 -14.23 -12.88
C CYS A 148 6.41 -13.24 -13.65
N GLY A 149 6.22 -12.03 -13.13
CA GLY A 149 5.38 -10.97 -13.72
C GLY A 149 3.86 -11.19 -13.58
N ASN A 150 3.42 -12.25 -12.90
CA ASN A 150 2.01 -12.46 -12.55
C ASN A 150 1.75 -11.94 -11.14
N VAL A 151 0.71 -11.13 -10.99
CA VAL A 151 0.27 -10.59 -9.71
C VAL A 151 -0.91 -11.43 -9.24
N VAL A 152 -0.84 -11.96 -8.02
CA VAL A 152 -1.95 -12.61 -7.32
C VAL A 152 -2.42 -11.69 -6.21
N HIS A 153 -3.66 -11.21 -6.33
CA HIS A 153 -4.28 -10.29 -5.36
C HIS A 153 -4.91 -11.07 -4.21
N ALA A 154 -5.03 -10.44 -3.05
CA ALA A 154 -5.67 -11.04 -1.87
C ALA A 154 -7.15 -11.44 -2.10
N ASP A 155 -7.84 -10.85 -3.10
CA ASP A 155 -9.19 -11.23 -3.49
C ASP A 155 -9.26 -12.46 -4.42
N GLY A 156 -8.12 -13.08 -4.70
CA GLY A 156 -7.99 -14.24 -5.58
C GLY A 156 -7.93 -13.90 -7.08
N THR A 157 -8.05 -12.62 -7.45
CA THR A 157 -7.89 -12.20 -8.84
C THR A 157 -6.42 -12.11 -9.24
N THR A 158 -6.17 -12.11 -10.55
CA THR A 158 -4.82 -12.01 -11.11
C THR A 158 -4.69 -10.83 -12.07
N SER A 159 -3.53 -10.19 -12.10
CA SER A 159 -3.17 -9.20 -13.12
C SER A 159 -1.73 -9.37 -13.59
N ARG A 160 -1.31 -8.58 -14.58
CA ARG A 160 0.11 -8.44 -14.90
C ARG A 160 0.75 -7.42 -13.96
N GLY A 161 1.98 -7.71 -13.55
CA GLY A 161 2.84 -6.79 -12.80
C GLY A 161 4.13 -6.58 -13.56
N ARG A 162 4.74 -5.41 -13.37
CA ARG A 162 6.06 -5.08 -13.94
C ARG A 162 7.11 -4.79 -12.87
N LEU A 163 6.73 -4.91 -11.60
CA LEU A 163 7.65 -4.87 -10.46
C LEU A 163 8.40 -6.20 -10.29
N PRO A 164 9.53 -6.21 -9.56
CA PRO A 164 10.24 -7.43 -9.21
C PRO A 164 9.37 -8.48 -8.49
N ASP A 165 9.84 -9.73 -8.48
CA ASP A 165 9.19 -10.78 -7.71
C ASP A 165 9.25 -10.47 -6.20
N GLY A 166 8.12 -10.63 -5.51
CA GLY A 166 7.98 -10.29 -4.10
C GLY A 166 6.55 -10.07 -3.64
N ALA A 167 6.41 -9.73 -2.36
CA ALA A 167 5.15 -9.35 -1.76
C ALA A 167 5.03 -7.83 -1.65
N TYR A 168 3.85 -7.30 -1.96
CA TYR A 168 3.56 -5.89 -2.02
C TYR A 168 2.28 -5.56 -1.27
N VAL A 169 2.22 -4.35 -0.71
CA VAL A 169 1.06 -3.85 0.01
C VAL A 169 0.73 -2.43 -0.41
N LEU A 170 -0.58 -2.12 -0.41
CA LEU A 170 -1.05 -0.74 -0.37
C LEU A 170 -1.31 -0.38 1.09
N VAL A 171 -0.69 0.70 1.54
CA VAL A 171 -0.82 1.19 2.91
C VAL A 171 -1.61 2.48 2.90
N ALA A 172 -2.58 2.61 3.79
CA ALA A 172 -3.41 3.80 3.93
C ALA A 172 -3.26 4.45 5.30
N LYS A 173 -3.26 5.77 5.32
CA LYS A 173 -3.32 6.58 6.52
C LYS A 173 -4.69 6.44 7.17
N VAL A 174 -4.69 6.33 8.49
CA VAL A 174 -5.90 6.21 9.33
C VAL A 174 -6.12 7.49 10.11
N CYS A 175 -5.05 8.07 10.65
CA CYS A 175 -5.05 9.38 11.30
C CYS A 175 -3.63 9.93 11.39
N ASP A 176 -3.50 11.25 11.52
CA ASP A 176 -2.25 11.87 11.95
C ASP A 176 -1.91 11.45 13.38
N ARG A 177 -0.61 11.27 13.71
CA ARG A 177 -0.23 11.19 15.11
C ARG A 177 -0.33 12.59 15.69
N MET A 178 -1.14 12.75 16.72
CA MET A 178 -1.08 13.96 17.52
C MET A 178 0.33 14.07 18.12
N ALA A 179 0.98 15.20 17.84
CA ALA A 179 2.26 15.57 18.42
C ALA A 179 2.17 15.68 19.95
#